data_AF-A0A1I7YH04-F1
#
_entry.id   AF-A0A1I7YH04-F1
#
_cell.length_a   1.000
_cell.length_b   1.000
_cell.length_c   1.000
_cell.angle_alpha   90.00
_cell.angle_beta   90.00
_cell.angle_gamma   90.00
#
_symmetry.space_group_name_H-M   'P 1'
#
loop_
_entity.id
_entity.type
_entity.pdbx_description
1 polymer ?
#
loop_
_entity_poly.entity_id
_entity_poly.type
_entity_poly.pdbx_seq_one_letter_code
_entity_poly.pdbx_strand_id
1 'polypeptide(L)'
;MVEREENWKRLSEKTRLFWLRVMVGAIILFDHIDDGGAFRADSPIGMKSIVELIRADAPEAERENLLNALRYTTKHLNDTITPKSIRSLFV
;
A
#
# COMPACT_ATOMS: atom_id res chain seq x y z
N MET A 1 -7.36 1.21 -15.92
CA MET A 1 -8.19 0.09 -15.44
C MET A 1 -8.76 0.38 -14.04
N VAL A 2 -7.98 0.93 -13.12
CA VAL A 2 -8.48 1.65 -11.91
C VAL A 2 -7.60 2.84 -11.56
N GLU A 3 -6.39 2.89 -12.12
CA GLU A 3 -5.36 3.90 -11.85
C GLU A 3 -5.69 5.32 -12.36
N ARG A 4 -6.75 5.50 -13.17
CA ARG A 4 -7.19 6.82 -13.59
C ARG A 4 -8.15 7.39 -12.56
N GLU A 5 -7.90 8.61 -12.10
CA GLU A 5 -8.72 9.30 -11.10
C GLU A 5 -10.22 9.31 -11.47
N GLU A 6 -10.52 9.54 -12.74
CA GLU A 6 -11.89 9.51 -13.28
C GLU A 6 -12.59 8.16 -13.05
N ASN A 7 -11.86 7.06 -13.26
CA ASN A 7 -12.39 5.71 -13.07
C ASN A 7 -12.54 5.40 -11.58
N TRP A 8 -11.58 5.84 -10.76
CA TRP A 8 -11.62 5.65 -9.31
C TRP A 8 -12.82 6.36 -8.65
N LYS A 9 -13.09 7.62 -9.03
CA LYS A 9 -14.22 8.40 -8.51
C LYS A 9 -15.60 7.85 -8.89
N ARG A 10 -15.69 7.07 -9.98
CA ARG A 10 -16.94 6.41 -10.40
C ARG A 10 -17.27 5.17 -9.57
N LEU A 11 -16.33 4.67 -8.77
CA LEU A 11 -16.54 3.48 -7.95
C LEU A 11 -17.30 3.82 -6.68
N SER A 12 -18.20 2.92 -6.29
CA SER A 12 -18.83 2.97 -4.96
C SER A 12 -17.76 2.88 -3.86
N GLU A 13 -18.04 3.42 -2.69
CA GLU A 13 -17.15 3.32 -1.52
C GLU A 13 -16.78 1.86 -1.20
N LYS A 14 -17.77 0.96 -1.23
CA LYS A 14 -17.55 -0.48 -1.05
C LYS A 14 -16.57 -1.05 -2.06
N THR A 15 -16.68 -0.65 -3.32
CA THR A 15 -15.78 -1.10 -4.40
C THR A 15 -14.38 -0.53 -4.24
N ARG A 16 -14.25 0.76 -3.85
CA ARG A 16 -12.94 1.37 -3.54
C ARG A 16 -12.25 0.64 -2.39
N LEU A 17 -12.95 0.40 -1.29
CA LEU A 17 -12.41 -0.35 -0.15
C LEU A 17 -12.00 -1.78 -0.52
N PHE A 18 -12.78 -2.47 -1.37
CA PHE A 18 -12.39 -3.76 -1.91
C PHE A 18 -11.05 -3.67 -2.68
N TRP A 19 -10.91 -2.69 -3.56
CA TRP A 19 -9.65 -2.49 -4.30
C TRP A 19 -8.47 -2.14 -3.40
N LEU A 20 -8.67 -1.31 -2.36
CA LEU A 20 -7.62 -1.03 -1.38
C LEU A 20 -7.14 -2.30 -0.67
N ARG A 21 -8.05 -3.19 -0.27
CA ARG A 21 -7.71 -4.50 0.33
C ARG A 21 -6.95 -5.38 -0.66
N VAL A 22 -7.39 -5.44 -1.92
CA VAL A 22 -6.70 -6.19 -2.98
C VAL A 22 -5.29 -5.65 -3.21
N MET A 23 -5.12 -4.32 -3.27
CA MET A 23 -3.80 -3.68 -3.42
C MET A 23 -2.89 -4.01 -2.26
N VAL A 24 -3.34 -3.84 -1.01
CA VAL A 24 -2.55 -4.15 0.19
C VAL A 24 -2.14 -5.63 0.23
N GLY A 25 -3.08 -6.54 -0.04
CA GLY A 25 -2.79 -7.98 -0.09
C GLY A 25 -1.76 -8.33 -1.17
N ALA A 26 -1.90 -7.77 -2.38
CA ALA A 26 -0.96 -8.00 -3.47
C ALA A 26 0.44 -7.45 -3.15
N ILE A 27 0.53 -6.29 -2.49
CA ILE A 27 1.81 -5.71 -2.04
C ILE A 27 2.49 -6.63 -1.04
N ILE A 28 1.77 -7.14 -0.04
CA ILE A 28 2.34 -8.06 0.97
C ILE A 28 2.88 -9.32 0.30
N LEU A 29 2.12 -9.91 -0.63
CA LEU A 29 2.56 -11.08 -1.39
C LEU A 29 3.79 -10.78 -2.24
N PHE A 30 3.78 -9.68 -2.98
CA PHE A 30 4.92 -9.24 -3.79
C PHE A 30 6.17 -9.07 -2.92
N ASP A 31 6.02 -8.40 -1.78
CA ASP A 31 7.11 -8.19 -0.84
C ASP A 31 7.70 -9.49 -0.29
N HIS A 32 6.94 -10.59 -0.27
CA HIS A 32 7.45 -11.89 0.18
C HIS A 32 8.09 -12.71 -0.94
N ILE A 33 7.59 -12.58 -2.17
CA ILE A 33 8.00 -13.39 -3.32
C ILE A 33 9.23 -12.79 -4.02
N ASP A 34 9.28 -11.46 -4.12
CA ASP A 34 10.38 -10.77 -4.78
C ASP A 34 11.61 -10.65 -3.84
N ASP A 35 12.80 -10.93 -4.37
CA ASP A 35 14.05 -10.99 -3.60
C ASP A 35 14.42 -9.69 -2.88
N GLY A 36 14.05 -8.53 -3.42
CA GLY A 36 14.32 -7.22 -2.81
C GLY A 36 13.06 -6.47 -2.40
N GLY A 37 11.90 -7.11 -2.47
CA GLY A 37 10.67 -6.65 -1.87
C GLY A 37 10.00 -5.44 -2.52
N ALA A 38 8.91 -5.02 -1.90
CA ALA A 38 8.06 -3.92 -2.38
C ALA A 38 8.62 -2.53 -2.06
N PHE A 39 9.58 -2.42 -1.14
CA PHE A 39 9.98 -1.15 -0.50
C PHE A 39 11.30 -0.55 -1.01
N ARG A 40 12.02 -1.23 -1.90
CA ARG A 40 13.23 -0.71 -2.55
C ARG A 40 12.91 0.46 -3.49
N ALA A 41 13.91 1.32 -3.75
CA ALA A 41 13.72 2.55 -4.52
C ALA A 41 13.33 2.32 -5.99
N ASP A 42 13.77 1.21 -6.58
CA ASP A 42 13.51 0.75 -7.94
C ASP A 42 12.34 -0.25 -8.02
N SER A 43 11.58 -0.42 -6.93
CA SER A 43 10.37 -1.24 -6.92
C SER A 43 9.36 -0.71 -7.95
N PRO A 44 8.66 -1.58 -8.70
CA PRO A 44 7.57 -1.15 -9.57
C PRO A 44 6.36 -0.63 -8.78
N ILE A 45 6.35 -0.78 -7.46
CA ILE A 45 5.26 -0.38 -6.57
C ILE A 45 5.51 1.03 -6.02
N GLY A 46 4.63 1.97 -6.37
CA GLY A 46 4.62 3.33 -5.83
C GLY A 46 4.09 3.41 -4.39
N MET A 47 4.88 2.95 -3.42
CA MET A 47 4.44 2.81 -2.01
C MET A 47 3.91 4.11 -1.39
N LYS A 48 4.53 5.26 -1.70
CA LYS A 48 4.07 6.58 -1.23
C LYS A 48 2.62 6.85 -1.64
N SER A 49 2.34 6.68 -2.93
CA SER A 49 1.02 6.91 -3.50
C SER A 49 -0.03 5.94 -2.96
N ILE A 50 0.35 4.69 -2.66
CA ILE A 50 -0.56 3.73 -2.03
C ILE A 50 -0.91 4.15 -0.60
N VAL A 51 0.08 4.55 0.21
CA VAL A 51 -0.18 5.02 1.58
C VAL A 51 -1.06 6.29 1.58
N GLU A 52 -0.78 7.23 0.67
CA GLU A 52 -1.60 8.43 0.48
C GLU A 52 -3.04 8.07 0.07
N LEU A 53 -3.21 7.13 -0.86
CA LEU A 53 -4.52 6.67 -1.30
C LEU A 53 -5.31 6.01 -0.16
N ILE A 54 -4.67 5.16 0.66
CA ILE A 54 -5.30 4.56 1.84
C ILE A 54 -5.72 5.65 2.83
N ARG A 55 -4.86 6.65 3.10
CA ARG A 55 -5.18 7.75 4.01
C ARG A 55 -6.31 8.64 3.51
N ALA A 56 -6.42 8.84 2.20
CA ALA A 56 -7.44 9.68 1.58
C ALA A 56 -8.80 8.98 1.47
N ASP A 57 -8.83 7.72 1.02
CA ASP A 57 -10.07 7.05 0.59
C ASP A 57 -10.53 5.90 1.49
N ALA A 58 -9.69 5.37 2.38
CA ALA A 58 -10.15 4.33 3.30
C ALA A 58 -11.05 4.95 4.39
N PRO A 59 -12.19 4.31 4.72
CA PRO A 59 -12.97 4.65 5.90
C PRO A 59 -12.09 4.62 7.15
N GLU A 60 -12.36 5.49 8.12
CA GLU A 60 -11.54 5.67 9.31
C GLU A 60 -11.28 4.34 10.06
N ALA A 61 -12.32 3.51 10.20
CA ALA A 61 -12.24 2.20 10.84
C ALA A 61 -11.32 1.18 10.12
N GLU A 62 -11.08 1.36 8.82
CA GLU A 62 -10.32 0.42 7.98
C GLU A 62 -8.90 0.92 7.67
N ARG A 63 -8.70 2.24 7.68
CA ARG A 63 -7.44 2.88 7.35
C ARG A 63 -6.28 2.32 8.15
N GLU A 64 -6.44 2.28 9.47
CA GLU A 64 -5.39 1.83 10.38
C GLU A 64 -5.12 0.33 10.23
N ASN A 65 -6.15 -0.48 9.95
CA ASN A 65 -5.98 -1.91 9.70
C ASN A 65 -5.16 -2.17 8.43
N LEU A 66 -5.42 -1.43 7.35
CA LEU A 66 -4.68 -1.55 6.09
C LEU A 66 -3.22 -1.11 6.24
N LEU A 67 -2.97 0.01 6.96
CA LEU A 67 -1.62 0.48 7.24
C LEU A 67 -0.86 -0.48 8.16
N ASN A 68 -1.52 -1.04 9.17
CA ASN A 68 -0.91 -2.02 10.08
C ASN A 68 -0.63 -3.36 9.40
N ALA A 69 -1.47 -3.79 8.45
CA ALA A 69 -1.16 -4.96 7.62
C ALA A 69 0.14 -4.76 6.83
N LEU A 70 0.34 -3.58 6.24
CA LEU A 70 1.62 -3.25 5.60
C LEU A 70 2.77 -3.13 6.61
N ARG A 71 2.52 -2.58 7.80
CA ARG A 71 3.55 -2.35 8.82
C ARG A 71 4.09 -3.63 9.45
N TYR A 72 3.21 -4.60 9.73
CA TYR A 72 3.55 -5.77 10.53
C TYR A 72 3.63 -7.07 9.74
N THR A 73 3.03 -7.13 8.55
CA THR A 73 2.97 -8.35 7.74
C THR A 73 3.91 -8.30 6.53
N THR A 74 4.71 -7.24 6.36
CA THR A 74 5.71 -7.16 5.29
C THR A 74 7.08 -7.61 5.78
N LYS A 75 7.86 -8.18 4.85
CA LYS A 75 9.17 -8.76 5.10
C LYS A 75 10.26 -7.70 5.08
N HIS A 76 10.25 -6.79 4.10
CA HIS A 76 11.41 -5.92 3.82
C HIS A 76 11.24 -4.47 4.30
N LEU A 77 10.11 -4.09 4.93
CA LEU A 77 9.88 -2.70 5.39
C LEU A 77 10.99 -2.20 6.33
N ASN A 78 11.48 -3.08 7.21
CA ASN A 78 12.49 -2.73 8.22
C ASN A 78 13.94 -2.95 7.76
N ASP A 79 14.15 -3.36 6.51
CA ASP A 79 15.49 -3.60 5.99
C ASP A 79 16.29 -2.30 5.90
N THR A 80 17.62 -2.44 6.00
CA THR A 80 18.56 -1.32 5.90
C THR A 80 18.51 -0.65 4.52
N ILE A 81 18.19 -1.41 3.47
CA ILE A 81 18.06 -0.94 2.09
C ILE A 81 16.78 -0.12 1.86
N THR A 82 15.75 -0.28 2.71
CA THR A 82 14.51 0.47 2.55
C THR A 82 14.76 1.96 2.81
N PRO A 83 14.31 2.88 1.92
CA PRO A 83 14.56 4.31 2.12
C PRO A 83 13.92 4.83 3.41
N LYS A 84 14.64 5.68 4.16
CA LYS A 84 14.12 6.31 5.40
C LYS A 84 12.78 7.01 5.19
N SER A 85 12.61 7.67 4.04
CA SER A 85 11.37 8.37 3.68
C SER A 85 10.17 7.45 3.50
N ILE A 86 10.39 6.17 3.20
CA ILE A 86 9.34 5.16 3.07
C ILE A 86 8.99 4.62 4.47
N ARG A 87 9.99 4.28 5.29
CA ARG A 87 9.73 3.85 6.68
C ARG A 87 8.96 4.88 7.48
N SER A 88 9.27 6.18 7.33
CA SER A 88 8.57 7.26 8.04
C SER A 88 7.09 7.38 7.71
N LEU A 89 6.59 6.73 6.65
CA LEU A 89 5.15 6.68 6.36
C LEU A 89 4.38 5.76 7.31
N PHE A 90 5.09 4.86 7.99
CA PHE A 90 4.52 3.84 8.89
C PHE A 90 4.91 4.07 10.37
N VAL A 91 5.52 5.22 10.68
CA VAL A 91 5.86 5.66 12.04
C VAL A 91 4.73 6.50 12.61
#